data_AF-A0A2N3EJV1-F1
#
_entry.id   AF-A0A2N3EJV1-F1
#
_cell.length_a   1.000
_cell.length_b   1.000
_cell.length_c   1.000
_cell.angle_alpha   90.00
_cell.angle_beta   90.00
_cell.angle_gamma   90.00
#
_symmetry.space_group_name_H-M   'P 1'
#
loop_
_entity.id
_entity.type
_entity.pdbx_description
1 polymer ?
#
loop_
_entity_poly.entity_id
_entity_poly.type
_entity_poly.pdbx_seq_one_letter_code
_entity_poly.pdbx_strand_id
1 'polypeptide(L)'
;MEWAQVMTLGEQLRWWGLALLALFVFVWAFSGAVTPFLAGMALAYFLDPLADRLEARGLSRLAATCVITVMALAAAVAAVLVLVPLLLDQVNQVIAAAPQYVAALQGFIERQGAAYAPEAFGDGGVLTKGLAQFEAQAKDWSIKILGTAWSSGLALIDFLALMIITPVVAFYMLLDWDRMIDEIDHWL
;
A
#
# COMPACT_ATOMS: atom_id res chain seq x y z
N MET A 1 -49.49 -0.75 13.68
CA MET A 1 -48.07 -1.15 13.68
C MET A 1 -48.03 -2.69 13.69
N GLU A 2 -48.25 -3.34 12.55
CA GLU A 2 -48.52 -4.79 12.47
C GLU A 2 -47.68 -5.53 11.41
N TRP A 3 -46.48 -5.03 11.06
CA TRP A 3 -45.64 -5.64 10.03
C TRP A 3 -44.42 -6.42 10.56
N ALA A 4 -44.20 -6.46 11.88
CA ALA A 4 -43.02 -7.09 12.49
C ALA A 4 -43.22 -8.55 12.97
N GLN A 5 -44.34 -9.20 12.67
CA GLN A 5 -44.75 -10.46 13.34
C GLN A 5 -44.74 -11.72 12.45
N VAL A 6 -44.00 -11.79 11.33
CA VAL A 6 -44.04 -12.98 10.45
C VAL A 6 -42.68 -13.55 10.02
N MET A 7 -41.60 -13.31 10.77
CA MET A 7 -40.34 -14.01 10.51
C MET A 7 -39.88 -14.77 11.73
N THR A 8 -39.68 -16.08 11.59
CA THR A 8 -39.04 -16.88 12.62
C THR A 8 -37.58 -16.42 12.77
N LEU A 9 -37.01 -16.49 13.98
CA LEU A 9 -35.61 -16.09 14.24
C LEU A 9 -34.62 -16.73 13.26
N GLY A 10 -34.91 -17.96 12.79
CA GLY A 10 -34.12 -18.67 11.79
C GLY A 10 -34.18 -18.04 10.39
N GLU A 11 -35.34 -17.55 9.95
CA GLU A 11 -35.46 -16.87 8.65
C GLU A 11 -34.86 -15.46 8.71
N GLN A 12 -35.00 -14.75 9.83
CA GLN A 12 -34.35 -13.47 10.05
C GLN A 12 -32.83 -13.63 10.00
N LEU A 13 -32.26 -14.60 10.73
CA LEU A 13 -30.82 -14.90 10.68
C LEU A 13 -30.35 -15.26 9.27
N ARG A 14 -31.17 -15.97 8.48
CA ARG A 14 -30.82 -16.35 7.12
C ARG A 14 -30.77 -15.15 6.18
N TRP A 15 -31.74 -14.24 6.26
CA TRP A 15 -31.74 -13.01 5.46
C TRP A 15 -30.65 -12.02 5.88
N TRP A 16 -30.43 -11.83 7.18
CA TRP A 16 -29.32 -11.02 7.69
C TRP A 16 -27.97 -11.63 7.32
N GLY A 17 -27.82 -12.95 7.38
CA GLY A 17 -26.62 -13.65 6.94
C GLY A 17 -26.35 -13.49 5.44
N LEU A 18 -27.39 -13.62 4.60
CA LEU A 18 -27.29 -13.38 3.16
C LEU A 18 -26.96 -11.92 2.84
N ALA A 19 -27.61 -10.96 3.52
CA ALA A 19 -27.32 -9.54 3.35
C ALA A 19 -25.89 -9.20 3.75
N LEU A 20 -25.41 -9.76 4.87
CA LEU A 20 -24.04 -9.54 5.36
C LEU A 20 -23.00 -10.20 4.44
N LEU A 21 -23.27 -11.40 3.92
CA LEU A 21 -22.43 -12.04 2.91
C LEU A 21 -22.38 -11.21 1.63
N ALA A 22 -23.53 -10.72 1.15
CA ALA A 22 -23.60 -9.87 -0.04
C ALA A 22 -22.83 -8.56 0.17
N LEU A 23 -22.98 -7.92 1.33
CA LEU A 23 -22.21 -6.74 1.72
C LEU A 23 -20.71 -7.04 1.75
N PHE A 24 -20.31 -8.17 2.34
CA PHE A 24 -18.90 -8.56 2.41
C PHE A 24 -18.32 -8.79 1.01
N VAL A 25 -19.03 -9.52 0.14
CA VAL A 25 -18.60 -9.74 -1.25
C VAL A 25 -18.53 -8.43 -2.02
N PHE A 26 -19.49 -7.53 -1.81
CA PHE A 26 -19.48 -6.20 -2.42
C PHE A 26 -18.26 -5.38 -1.97
N VAL A 27 -18.02 -5.27 -0.65
CA VAL A 27 -16.87 -4.55 -0.11
C VAL A 27 -15.55 -5.20 -0.56
N TRP A 28 -15.49 -6.54 -0.62
CA TRP A 28 -14.30 -7.25 -1.07
C TRP A 28 -14.02 -6.97 -2.55
N ALA A 29 -15.03 -7.05 -3.41
CA ALA A 29 -14.91 -6.78 -4.84
C ALA A 29 -14.52 -5.32 -5.14
N PHE A 30 -15.00 -4.37 -4.33
CA PHE A 30 -14.70 -2.94 -4.47
C PHE A 30 -13.58 -2.44 -3.54
N SER A 31 -12.90 -3.32 -2.81
CA SER A 31 -11.89 -2.94 -1.80
C SER A 31 -10.78 -2.04 -2.35
N GLY A 32 -10.31 -2.30 -3.57
CA GLY A 32 -9.35 -1.45 -4.26
C GLY A 32 -9.88 -0.03 -4.54
N ALA A 33 -11.15 0.10 -4.88
CA ALA A 33 -11.80 1.40 -5.09
C ALA A 33 -12.16 2.11 -3.78
N VAL A 34 -12.45 1.38 -2.70
CA VAL A 34 -12.78 1.95 -1.37
C VAL A 34 -11.54 2.53 -0.69
N THR A 35 -10.36 1.95 -0.92
CA THR A 35 -9.10 2.37 -0.28
C THR A 35 -8.83 3.88 -0.42
N PRO A 36 -8.87 4.50 -1.62
CA PRO A 36 -8.64 5.94 -1.75
C PRO A 36 -9.71 6.80 -1.07
N PHE A 37 -10.95 6.31 -0.94
CA PHE A 37 -12.01 7.01 -0.20
C PHE A 37 -11.76 7.00 1.30
N LEU A 38 -11.40 5.83 1.85
CA LEU A 38 -11.11 5.69 3.28
C LEU A 38 -9.87 6.50 3.67
N ALA A 39 -8.82 6.44 2.85
CA ALA A 39 -7.63 7.27 3.03
C ALA A 39 -7.94 8.77 2.87
N GLY A 40 -8.78 9.13 1.89
CA GLY A 40 -9.22 10.51 1.68
C GLY A 40 -10.02 11.07 2.86
N MET A 41 -10.93 10.27 3.45
CA MET A 41 -11.65 10.63 4.67
C MET A 41 -10.72 10.78 5.88
N ALA A 42 -9.78 9.84 6.06
CA ALA A 42 -8.80 9.94 7.13
C ALA A 42 -7.95 11.21 6.98
N LEU A 43 -7.50 11.53 5.77
CA LEU A 43 -6.79 12.77 5.48
C LEU A 43 -7.66 14.00 5.70
N ALA A 44 -8.91 13.99 5.26
CA ALA A 44 -9.84 15.11 5.48
C ALA A 44 -9.97 15.40 6.98
N TYR A 45 -10.17 14.37 7.81
CA TYR A 45 -10.20 14.52 9.27
C TYR A 45 -8.93 15.16 9.85
N PHE A 46 -7.75 14.81 9.32
CA PHE A 46 -6.49 15.43 9.75
C PHE A 46 -6.29 16.85 9.21
N LEU A 47 -6.85 17.17 8.04
CA LEU A 47 -6.69 18.44 7.36
C LEU A 47 -7.74 19.48 7.80
N ASP A 48 -8.85 19.05 8.39
CA ASP A 48 -9.93 19.90 8.90
C ASP A 48 -9.43 20.97 9.90
N PRO A 49 -8.61 20.65 10.92
CA PRO A 49 -8.05 21.68 11.80
C PRO A 49 -7.08 22.64 11.12
N LEU A 50 -6.52 22.26 9.96
CA LEU A 50 -5.70 23.16 9.15
C LEU A 50 -6.58 24.09 8.32
N ALA A 51 -7.73 23.62 7.83
CA ALA A 51 -8.73 24.44 7.15
C ALA A 51 -9.28 25.51 8.09
N ASP A 52 -9.70 25.13 9.31
CA ASP A 52 -10.16 26.06 10.34
C ASP A 52 -9.15 27.18 10.64
N ARG A 53 -7.86 26.81 10.72
CA ARG A 53 -6.77 27.79 10.93
C ARG A 53 -6.54 28.71 9.74
N LEU A 54 -6.89 28.31 8.54
CA LEU A 54 -6.84 29.17 7.36
C LEU A 54 -8.07 30.09 7.32
N GLU A 55 -9.25 29.58 7.66
CA GLU A 55 -10.47 30.38 7.80
C GLU A 55 -10.34 31.46 8.86
N ALA A 56 -9.77 31.11 10.02
CA ALA A 56 -9.49 32.07 11.09
C ALA A 56 -8.51 33.20 10.67
N ARG A 57 -7.75 33.01 9.58
CA ARG A 57 -6.88 34.04 8.97
C ARG A 57 -7.59 34.89 7.91
N GLY A 58 -8.89 34.70 7.72
CA GLY A 58 -9.75 35.48 6.82
C GLY A 58 -9.97 34.86 5.43
N LEU A 59 -9.59 33.60 5.22
CA LEU A 59 -9.94 32.87 3.99
C LEU A 59 -11.39 32.37 4.08
N SER A 60 -12.10 32.35 2.95
CA SER A 60 -13.38 31.63 2.87
C SER A 60 -13.11 30.12 2.90
N ARG A 61 -14.06 29.33 3.42
CA ARG A 61 -14.01 27.86 3.46
C ARG A 61 -13.56 27.25 2.13
N LEU A 62 -14.18 27.69 1.03
CA LEU A 62 -13.81 27.30 -0.34
C LEU A 62 -12.33 27.60 -0.68
N ALA A 63 -11.83 28.78 -0.29
CA ALA A 63 -10.45 29.16 -0.56
C ALA A 63 -9.47 28.34 0.30
N ALA A 64 -9.80 28.10 1.57
CA ALA A 64 -9.00 27.25 2.46
C ALA A 64 -8.90 25.81 1.94
N THR A 65 -10.03 25.20 1.57
CA THR A 65 -10.07 23.84 1.00
C THR A 65 -9.29 23.77 -0.32
N CYS A 66 -9.47 24.74 -1.24
CA CYS A 66 -8.73 24.78 -2.50
C CYS A 66 -7.21 24.85 -2.28
N VAL A 67 -6.74 25.70 -1.36
CA VAL A 67 -5.31 25.83 -1.06
C VAL A 67 -4.75 24.53 -0.50
N ILE A 68 -5.45 23.91 0.46
CA ILE A 68 -5.05 22.64 1.06
C ILE A 68 -4.97 21.54 -0.01
N THR A 69 -5.93 21.47 -0.92
CA THR A 69 -5.94 20.45 -1.97
C THR A 69 -4.88 20.66 -3.02
N VAL A 70 -4.62 21.90 -3.45
CA VAL A 70 -3.51 22.19 -4.36
C VAL A 70 -2.18 21.80 -3.71
N MET A 71 -2.00 22.13 -2.43
CA MET A 71 -0.82 21.74 -1.65
C MET A 71 -0.70 20.21 -1.52
N ALA A 72 -1.78 19.51 -1.22
CA ALA A 72 -1.80 18.06 -1.09
C ALA A 72 -1.49 17.36 -2.43
N LEU A 73 -2.06 17.85 -3.54
CA LEU A 73 -1.78 17.35 -4.88
C LEU A 73 -0.32 17.63 -5.28
N ALA A 74 0.19 18.83 -5.01
CA ALA A 74 1.59 19.16 -5.26
C ALA A 74 2.54 18.27 -4.45
N ALA A 75 2.23 18.02 -3.17
CA ALA A 75 2.98 17.11 -2.32
C ALA A 75 2.94 15.67 -2.83
N ALA A 76 1.77 15.19 -3.30
CA ALA A 76 1.62 13.87 -3.90
C ALA A 76 2.46 13.72 -5.17
N VAL A 77 2.41 14.70 -6.09
CA VAL A 77 3.23 14.72 -7.29
C VAL A 77 4.73 14.76 -6.95
N ALA A 78 5.13 15.61 -6.02
CA ALA A 78 6.52 15.68 -5.56
C ALA A 78 6.97 14.33 -4.95
N ALA A 79 6.10 13.68 -4.18
CA ALA A 79 6.36 12.36 -3.63
C ALA A 79 6.56 11.31 -4.74
N VAL A 80 5.75 11.30 -5.80
CA VAL A 80 6.00 10.43 -6.98
C VAL A 80 7.40 10.69 -7.54
N LEU A 81 7.70 11.95 -7.83
CA LEU A 81 8.91 12.36 -8.53
C LEU A 81 10.18 12.04 -7.74
N VAL A 82 10.11 11.99 -6.40
CA VAL A 82 11.23 11.65 -5.53
C VAL A 82 11.26 10.16 -5.18
N LEU A 83 10.13 9.59 -4.75
CA LEU A 83 10.08 8.23 -4.23
C LEU A 83 10.23 7.19 -5.34
N VAL A 84 9.60 7.37 -6.50
CA VAL A 84 9.69 6.38 -7.60
C VAL A 84 11.13 6.18 -8.06
N PRO A 85 11.91 7.22 -8.45
CA PRO A 85 13.29 7.00 -8.85
C PRO A 85 14.16 6.49 -7.70
N LEU A 86 13.94 6.98 -6.47
CA LEU A 86 14.68 6.51 -5.30
C LEU A 86 14.46 5.01 -5.05
N LEU A 87 13.23 4.53 -5.17
CA LEU A 87 12.89 3.11 -5.02
C LEU A 87 13.49 2.27 -6.14
N LEU A 88 13.46 2.76 -7.39
CA LEU A 88 14.10 2.09 -8.52
C LEU A 88 15.60 1.96 -8.31
N ASP A 89 16.27 3.02 -7.87
CA ASP A 89 17.69 3.01 -7.55
C ASP A 89 18.00 2.06 -6.39
N GLN A 90 17.19 2.06 -5.33
CA GLN A 90 17.35 1.13 -4.20
C GLN A 90 17.22 -0.33 -4.65
N VAL A 91 16.22 -0.65 -5.48
CA VAL A 91 16.02 -2.00 -6.01
C VAL A 91 17.20 -2.40 -6.90
N ASN A 92 17.65 -1.51 -7.79
CA ASN A 92 18.80 -1.76 -8.66
C ASN A 92 20.08 -2.01 -7.84
N GLN A 93 20.31 -1.23 -6.77
CA GLN A 93 21.44 -1.43 -5.87
C GLN A 93 21.37 -2.79 -5.16
N VAL A 94 20.20 -3.19 -4.68
CA VAL A 94 20.01 -4.51 -4.04
C VAL A 94 20.26 -5.64 -5.03
N ILE A 95 19.74 -5.54 -6.26
CA ILE A 95 19.95 -6.55 -7.31
C ILE A 95 21.44 -6.64 -7.67
N ALA A 96 22.11 -5.51 -7.88
CA ALA A 96 23.54 -5.47 -8.18
C ALA A 96 24.39 -5.98 -7.00
N ALA A 97 23.96 -5.74 -5.77
CA ALA A 97 24.66 -6.14 -4.56
C ALA A 97 24.38 -7.59 -4.11
N ALA A 98 23.29 -8.21 -4.57
CA ALA A 98 22.96 -9.59 -4.22
C ALA A 98 24.11 -10.60 -4.49
N PRO A 99 24.72 -10.67 -5.69
CA PRO A 99 25.76 -11.66 -5.97
C PRO A 99 27.02 -11.46 -5.11
N GLN A 100 27.41 -10.21 -4.82
CA GLN A 100 28.57 -9.95 -3.95
C GLN A 100 28.32 -10.39 -2.50
N TYR A 101 27.09 -10.23 -1.98
CA TYR A 101 26.75 -10.72 -0.65
C TYR A 101 26.79 -12.25 -0.59
N VAL A 102 26.31 -12.93 -1.64
CA VAL A 102 26.40 -14.40 -1.74
C VAL A 102 27.85 -14.86 -1.80
N ALA A 103 28.68 -14.24 -2.65
CA ALA A 103 30.10 -14.57 -2.76
C ALA A 103 30.87 -14.31 -1.45
N ALA A 104 30.54 -13.22 -0.74
CA ALA A 104 31.13 -12.92 0.57
C ALA A 104 30.72 -13.98 1.61
N LEU A 105 29.46 -14.43 1.60
CA LEU A 105 28.97 -15.50 2.47
C LEU A 105 29.67 -16.83 2.17
N GLN A 106 29.81 -17.18 0.89
CA GLN A 106 30.55 -18.36 0.43
C GLN A 106 31.99 -18.34 0.94
N GLY A 107 32.71 -17.24 0.71
CA GLY A 107 34.09 -17.09 1.15
C GLY A 107 34.26 -17.10 2.68
N PHE A 108 33.25 -16.64 3.44
CA PHE A 108 33.24 -16.75 4.89
C PHE A 108 33.03 -18.20 5.34
N ILE A 109 32.06 -18.89 4.74
CA ILE A 109 31.72 -20.29 5.04
C ILE A 109 32.88 -21.23 4.67
N GLU A 110 33.55 -21.01 3.54
CA GLU A 110 34.70 -21.81 3.13
C GLU A 110 35.87 -21.64 4.11
N ARG A 111 36.18 -20.40 4.52
CA ARG A 111 37.28 -20.13 5.46
C ARG A 111 37.03 -20.68 6.85
N GLN A 112 35.79 -20.56 7.37
CA GLN A 112 35.47 -21.01 8.72
C GLN A 112 35.03 -22.49 8.77
N GLY A 113 34.28 -22.96 7.78
CA GLY A 113 33.74 -24.31 7.71
C GLY A 113 34.80 -25.37 7.37
N ALA A 114 35.79 -25.04 6.55
CA ALA A 114 36.90 -25.95 6.26
C ALA A 114 37.72 -26.33 7.50
N ALA A 115 37.68 -25.51 8.56
CA ALA A 115 38.34 -25.81 9.83
C ALA A 115 37.59 -26.85 10.69
N TYR A 116 36.28 -27.01 10.50
CA TYR A 116 35.44 -27.90 11.33
C TYR A 116 34.94 -29.16 10.61
N ALA A 117 34.72 -29.13 9.29
CA ALA A 117 34.27 -30.30 8.51
C ALA A 117 34.79 -30.30 7.06
N PRO A 118 36.03 -30.77 6.80
CA PRO A 118 36.67 -30.71 5.48
C PRO A 118 35.92 -31.47 4.37
N GLU A 119 35.24 -32.57 4.68
CA GLU A 119 34.48 -33.37 3.70
C GLU A 119 33.19 -32.67 3.24
N ALA A 120 32.66 -31.75 4.05
CA ALA A 120 31.42 -31.03 3.77
C ALA A 120 31.69 -29.65 3.11
N PHE A 121 32.78 -28.98 3.51
CA PHE A 121 33.17 -27.62 3.08
C PHE A 121 34.37 -27.57 2.12
N GLY A 122 35.02 -28.71 1.85
CA GLY A 122 36.12 -28.79 0.89
C GLY A 122 35.67 -28.69 -0.57
N ASP A 123 36.65 -28.68 -1.47
CA ASP A 123 36.43 -28.59 -2.92
C ASP A 123 35.59 -29.78 -3.42
N GLY A 124 34.37 -29.52 -3.90
CA GLY A 124 33.40 -30.54 -4.32
C GLY A 124 32.46 -31.11 -3.25
N GLY A 125 32.53 -30.62 -2.01
CA GLY A 125 31.61 -30.95 -0.91
C GLY A 125 30.14 -30.60 -1.19
N VAL A 126 29.23 -31.20 -0.43
CA VAL A 126 27.77 -31.02 -0.62
C VAL A 126 27.35 -29.56 -0.40
N LEU A 127 28.01 -28.84 0.52
CA LEU A 127 27.71 -27.42 0.79
C LEU A 127 28.27 -26.48 -0.27
N THR A 128 29.49 -26.70 -0.76
CA THR A 128 30.08 -25.92 -1.87
C THR A 128 29.25 -26.06 -3.15
N LYS A 129 28.75 -27.28 -3.44
CA LYS A 129 27.80 -27.49 -4.55
C LYS A 129 26.46 -26.80 -4.34
N GLY A 130 25.90 -26.86 -3.13
CA GLY A 130 24.66 -26.16 -2.79
C GLY A 130 24.80 -24.64 -2.90
N LEU A 131 25.95 -24.09 -2.49
CA LEU A 131 26.28 -22.68 -2.61
C LEU A 131 26.48 -22.23 -4.05
N ALA A 132 27.16 -23.02 -4.89
CA ALA A 132 27.31 -22.75 -6.32
C ALA A 132 25.95 -22.80 -7.05
N GLN A 133 25.08 -23.74 -6.67
CA GLN A 133 23.71 -23.80 -7.17
C GLN A 133 22.89 -22.59 -6.71
N PHE A 134 23.07 -22.13 -5.47
CA PHE A 134 22.43 -20.92 -4.97
C PHE A 134 22.92 -19.66 -5.70
N GLU A 135 24.21 -19.57 -6.05
CA GLU A 135 24.73 -18.46 -6.87
C GLU A 135 24.10 -18.44 -8.27
N ALA A 136 24.00 -19.60 -8.93
CA ALA A 136 23.31 -19.72 -10.20
C ALA A 136 21.82 -19.35 -10.10
N GLN A 137 21.15 -19.78 -9.02
CA GLN A 137 19.77 -19.46 -8.72
C GLN A 137 19.59 -17.95 -8.44
N ALA A 138 20.52 -17.31 -7.73
CA ALA A 138 20.51 -15.89 -7.43
C ALA A 138 20.67 -15.04 -8.71
N LYS A 139 21.52 -15.48 -9.65
CA LYS A 139 21.62 -14.87 -10.99
C LYS A 139 20.29 -14.99 -11.75
N ASP A 140 19.66 -16.17 -11.74
CA ASP A 140 18.36 -16.37 -12.39
C ASP A 140 17.24 -15.52 -11.75
N TRP A 141 17.27 -15.37 -10.42
CA TRP A 141 16.36 -14.50 -9.69
C TRP A 141 16.58 -13.02 -10.02
N SER A 142 17.82 -12.57 -10.16
CA SER A 142 18.11 -11.18 -10.55
C SER A 142 17.50 -10.82 -11.90
N ILE A 143 17.55 -11.74 -12.88
CA ILE A 143 16.93 -11.56 -14.20
C ILE A 143 15.40 -11.57 -14.09
N LYS A 144 14.83 -12.50 -13.30
CA LYS A 144 13.38 -12.56 -13.05
C LYS A 144 12.83 -11.34 -12.34
N ILE A 145 13.55 -10.79 -11.36
CA ILE A 145 13.13 -9.57 -10.64
C ILE A 145 13.12 -8.38 -11.60
N LEU A 146 14.11 -8.23 -12.48
CA LEU A 146 14.11 -7.20 -13.51
C LEU A 146 12.92 -7.34 -14.47
N GLY A 147 12.61 -8.56 -14.91
CA GLY A 147 11.41 -8.84 -15.72
C GLY A 147 10.11 -8.59 -14.95
N THR A 148 10.07 -8.91 -13.66
CA THR A 148 8.90 -8.69 -12.80
C THR A 148 8.69 -7.20 -12.55
N ALA A 149 9.75 -6.43 -12.33
CA ALA A 149 9.73 -4.98 -12.19
C ALA A 149 9.13 -4.29 -13.42
N TRP A 150 9.38 -4.85 -14.61
CA TRP A 150 8.74 -4.41 -15.85
C TRP A 150 7.23 -4.76 -15.89
N SER A 151 6.86 -5.99 -15.49
CA SER A 151 5.45 -6.42 -15.45
C SER A 151 4.63 -5.80 -14.32
N SER A 152 5.26 -5.35 -13.23
CA SER A 152 4.61 -4.68 -12.10
C SER A 152 4.28 -3.22 -12.40
N GLY A 153 4.41 -2.79 -13.66
CA GLY A 153 3.81 -1.55 -14.14
C GLY A 153 2.33 -1.42 -13.78
N LEU A 154 1.58 -2.53 -13.67
CA LEU A 154 0.20 -2.51 -13.18
C LEU A 154 0.10 -2.04 -11.71
N ALA A 155 0.97 -2.55 -10.83
CA ALA A 155 1.01 -2.12 -9.43
C ALA A 155 1.46 -0.66 -9.28
N LEU A 156 2.36 -0.20 -10.16
CA LEU A 156 2.74 1.21 -10.23
C LEU A 156 1.55 2.08 -10.65
N ILE A 157 0.77 1.65 -11.64
CA ILE A 157 -0.45 2.34 -12.07
C ILE A 157 -1.45 2.40 -10.90
N ASP A 158 -1.69 1.30 -10.20
CA ASP A 158 -2.60 1.26 -9.05
C ASP A 158 -2.14 2.21 -7.93
N PHE A 159 -0.84 2.21 -7.63
CA PHE A 159 -0.25 3.13 -6.65
C PHE A 159 -0.37 4.60 -7.07
N LEU A 160 -0.10 4.91 -8.34
CA LEU A 160 -0.26 6.25 -8.89
C LEU A 160 -1.73 6.69 -8.89
N ALA A 161 -2.64 5.80 -9.27
CA ALA A 161 -4.07 6.04 -9.21
C ALA A 161 -4.50 6.36 -7.78
N LEU A 162 -4.09 5.56 -6.80
CA LEU A 162 -4.36 5.83 -5.38
C LEU A 162 -3.79 7.20 -4.96
N MET A 163 -2.52 7.47 -5.25
CA MET A 163 -1.88 8.71 -4.82
C MET A 163 -2.43 9.98 -5.48
N ILE A 164 -3.04 9.87 -6.67
CA ILE A 164 -3.72 10.99 -7.34
C ILE A 164 -5.19 11.09 -6.90
N ILE A 165 -5.91 9.97 -6.83
CA ILE A 165 -7.33 9.94 -6.50
C ILE A 165 -7.54 10.30 -5.03
N THR A 166 -6.74 9.80 -4.10
CA THR A 166 -6.85 10.08 -2.67
C THR A 166 -6.87 11.59 -2.32
N PRO A 167 -5.95 12.44 -2.78
CA PRO A 167 -6.01 13.87 -2.48
C PRO A 167 -7.21 14.57 -3.14
N VAL A 168 -7.66 14.11 -4.31
CA VAL A 168 -8.88 14.61 -4.95
C VAL A 168 -10.12 14.24 -4.14
N VAL A 169 -10.21 13.00 -3.64
CA VAL A 169 -11.32 12.59 -2.78
C VAL A 169 -11.26 13.29 -1.43
N ALA A 170 -10.07 13.47 -0.86
CA ALA A 170 -9.87 14.23 0.38
C ALA A 170 -10.37 15.68 0.25
N PHE A 171 -10.19 16.32 -0.90
CA PHE A 171 -10.78 17.65 -1.19
C PHE A 171 -12.30 17.65 -1.05
N TYR A 172 -12.97 16.74 -1.75
CA TYR A 172 -14.43 16.65 -1.71
C TYR A 172 -14.93 16.34 -0.30
N MET A 173 -14.27 15.41 0.39
CA MET A 173 -14.61 15.04 1.76
C MET A 173 -14.40 16.20 2.73
N LEU A 174 -13.33 16.97 2.59
CA LEU A 174 -13.06 18.15 3.41
C LEU A 174 -14.07 19.28 3.13
N LEU A 175 -14.39 19.50 1.86
CA LEU A 175 -15.34 20.55 1.46
C LEU A 175 -16.74 20.31 2.00
N ASP A 176 -17.23 19.08 1.90
CA ASP A 176 -18.57 18.71 2.38
C ASP A 176 -18.59 18.24 3.85
N TRP A 177 -17.43 18.21 4.54
CA TRP A 177 -17.27 17.65 5.89
C TRP A 177 -18.30 18.18 6.90
N ASP A 178 -18.36 19.49 7.12
CA ASP A 178 -19.29 20.11 8.09
C ASP A 178 -20.74 19.80 7.74
N ARG A 179 -21.09 19.84 6.44
CA ARG A 179 -22.46 19.56 5.99
C ARG A 179 -22.85 18.09 6.19
N MET A 180 -21.87 17.18 6.09
CA MET A 180 -22.06 15.76 6.37
C MET A 180 -22.24 15.51 7.87
N ILE A 181 -21.43 16.13 8.73
CA ILE A 181 -21.55 15.98 10.19
C ILE A 181 -22.83 16.62 10.71
N ASP A 182 -23.18 17.84 10.26
CA ASP A 182 -24.40 18.54 10.67
C ASP A 182 -25.67 17.74 10.39
N GLU A 183 -25.72 17.03 9.25
CA GLU A 183 -26.85 16.16 8.90
C GLU A 183 -26.88 14.90 9.76
N ILE A 184 -25.72 14.31 10.06
CA ILE A 184 -25.63 13.14 10.96
C ILE A 184 -26.08 13.51 12.38
N ASP A 185 -25.66 14.67 12.87
CA ASP A 185 -26.03 15.18 14.19
C ASP A 185 -27.52 15.53 14.28
N HIS A 186 -28.16 15.92 13.17
CA HIS A 186 -29.62 16.14 13.14
C HIS A 186 -30.45 14.84 13.20
N TRP A 187 -29.87 13.70 12.84
CA TRP A 187 -30.56 12.41 12.82
C TRP A 187 -30.49 11.64 14.15
N LEU A 188 -29.56 12.00 15.04
CA LEU A 188 -29.38 11.40 16.38
C LEU A 188 -30.19 12.15 17.45
#